data_AF-A0A0R0MJ86-F1
#
_entry.id   AF-A0A0R0MJ86-F1
#
_cell.length_a   1.000
_cell.length_b   1.000
_cell.length_c   1.000
_cell.angle_alpha   90.00
_cell.angle_beta   90.00
_cell.angle_gamma   90.00
#
_symmetry.space_group_name_H-M   'P 1'
#
loop_
_entity.id
_entity.type
_entity.pdbx_description
1 polymer ?
#
loop_
_entity_poly.entity_id
_entity_poly.type
_entity_poly.pdbx_seq_one_letter_code
_entity_poly.pdbx_strand_id
1 'polypeptide(L)'
;MQPAMNDAQTPVRALMPPTEALRRGFTFEGADPAGTALATAYATSGTSTGGVAASDELQQREGFFIGHLGLMIRYEDGSELSDMPATYRLPNAPDWFIGITNLHGLLVPVFDLAIYLGLEHQQGAKPMLLVLGHGADAAGVLIDGLPMRLRFKPGDRAEGAPVPTVLEACVHQTYWAAERTWMDLQVPVLLSKLSDELAATGA
;
A
#
# COMPACT_ATOMS: atom_id res chain seq x y z
N MET A 1 47.24 12.04 -59.60
CA MET A 1 47.16 12.67 -58.27
C MET A 1 45.78 13.29 -58.13
N GLN A 2 44.90 12.68 -57.36
CA GLN A 2 43.55 13.15 -57.04
C GLN A 2 43.48 13.38 -55.52
N PRO A 3 43.01 14.52 -55.01
CA PRO A 3 42.90 14.74 -53.58
C PRO A 3 41.49 14.42 -53.04
N ALA A 4 41.52 13.80 -51.87
CA ALA A 4 40.63 13.89 -50.71
C ALA A 4 39.11 13.62 -50.88
N MET A 5 38.76 12.43 -50.42
CA MET A 5 37.43 12.04 -49.92
C MET A 5 37.13 12.86 -48.66
N ASN A 6 36.01 13.60 -48.66
CA ASN A 6 35.57 14.43 -47.54
C ASN A 6 34.79 13.54 -46.56
N ASP A 7 35.35 13.28 -45.38
CA ASP A 7 34.69 12.55 -44.29
C ASP A 7 33.57 13.42 -43.70
N ALA A 8 32.32 13.10 -44.05
CA ALA A 8 31.14 13.68 -43.41
C ALA A 8 30.96 13.07 -42.01
N GLN A 9 31.59 13.65 -40.99
CA GLN A 9 31.30 13.36 -39.60
C GLN A 9 29.87 13.82 -39.27
N THR A 10 28.97 12.85 -39.09
CA THR A 10 27.62 13.10 -38.59
C THR A 10 27.73 13.48 -37.11
N PRO A 11 27.21 14.65 -36.67
CA PRO A 11 27.37 15.04 -35.28
C PRO A 11 26.61 14.06 -34.38
N VAL A 12 27.32 13.44 -33.44
CA VAL A 12 26.74 12.61 -32.38
C VAL A 12 25.82 13.52 -31.56
N ARG A 13 24.51 13.30 -31.67
CA ARG A 13 23.51 14.09 -30.93
C ARG A 13 23.75 13.87 -29.44
N ALA A 14 24.19 14.92 -28.74
CA ALA A 14 24.38 14.88 -27.30
C ALA A 14 23.08 14.42 -26.64
N LEU A 15 23.17 13.32 -25.88
CA LEU A 15 22.06 12.85 -25.05
C LEU A 15 21.74 13.92 -24.02
N MET A 16 20.49 14.35 -24.00
CA MET A 16 20.01 15.35 -23.06
C MET A 16 19.95 14.76 -21.64
N PRO A 17 20.26 15.55 -20.58
CA PRO A 17 20.04 15.13 -19.21
C PRO A 17 18.57 14.74 -18.96
N PRO A 18 18.27 13.67 -18.18
CA PRO A 18 16.89 13.20 -17.96
C PRO A 18 15.92 14.25 -17.43
N THR A 19 16.39 15.15 -16.55
CA THR A 19 15.60 16.26 -16.00
C THR A 19 15.20 17.28 -17.04
N GLU A 20 16.05 17.52 -18.03
CA GLU A 20 15.80 18.46 -19.13
C GLU A 20 14.85 17.85 -20.17
N ALA A 21 14.88 16.52 -20.34
CA ALA A 21 13.94 15.79 -21.20
C ALA A 21 12.51 15.82 -20.65
N LEU A 22 12.35 15.66 -19.34
CA LEU A 22 11.04 15.72 -18.67
C LEU A 22 10.39 17.11 -18.80
N ARG A 23 11.18 18.18 -18.65
CA ARG A 23 10.67 19.56 -18.70
C ARG A 23 10.10 19.98 -20.06
N ARG A 24 10.56 19.37 -21.15
CA ARG A 24 10.08 19.68 -22.51
C ARG A 24 8.73 19.05 -22.85
N GLY A 25 8.33 17.98 -22.15
CA GLY A 25 7.10 17.24 -22.42
C GLY A 25 5.86 17.79 -21.70
N PHE A 26 6.06 18.64 -20.70
CA PHE A 26 4.97 19.17 -19.87
C PHE A 26 4.90 20.69 -20.00
N THR A 27 3.95 21.18 -20.80
CA THR A 27 3.49 22.57 -20.65
C THR A 27 2.70 22.65 -19.35
N PHE A 28 3.30 23.26 -18.32
CA PHE A 28 2.58 23.65 -17.12
C PHE A 28 1.70 24.85 -17.51
N GLU A 29 0.53 24.59 -18.09
CA GLU A 29 -0.53 25.60 -18.09
C GLU A 29 -1.01 25.79 -16.64
N GLY A 30 -1.27 27.04 -16.29
CA GLY A 30 -1.31 27.56 -14.94
C GLY A 30 -2.20 26.80 -13.94
N ALA A 31 -1.83 26.96 -12.66
CA ALA A 31 -2.54 26.57 -11.45
C ALA A 31 -3.96 26.01 -11.68
N ASP A 32 -4.06 24.68 -11.67
CA ASP A 32 -5.33 23.99 -11.65
C ASP A 32 -6.11 24.37 -10.36
N PRO A 33 -7.29 25.02 -10.47
CA PRO A 33 -8.10 25.36 -9.32
C PRO A 33 -8.55 24.13 -8.51
N ALA A 34 -8.49 22.91 -9.07
CA ALA A 34 -8.78 21.67 -8.34
C ALA A 34 -7.76 21.40 -7.21
N GLY A 35 -6.49 21.75 -7.41
CA GLY A 35 -5.44 21.56 -6.40
C GLY A 35 -5.59 22.47 -5.18
N THR A 36 -6.14 23.67 -5.37
CA THR A 36 -6.38 24.64 -4.28
C THR A 36 -7.66 24.33 -3.51
N ALA A 37 -8.66 23.74 -4.17
CA ALA A 37 -9.90 23.28 -3.55
C ALA A 37 -9.67 22.08 -2.61
N LEU A 38 -8.78 21.15 -2.98
CA LEU A 38 -8.41 20.01 -2.15
C LEU A 38 -7.71 20.44 -0.85
N ALA A 39 -6.79 21.42 -0.91
CA ALA A 39 -6.09 21.92 0.29
C ALA A 39 -7.02 22.64 1.30
N THR A 40 -8.12 23.24 0.83
CA THR A 40 -9.07 23.96 1.70
C THR A 40 -10.05 23.02 2.40
N ALA A 41 -10.39 21.87 1.80
CA ALA A 41 -11.32 20.90 2.37
C ALA A 41 -10.75 20.18 3.61
N TYR A 42 -9.42 20.02 3.70
CA TYR A 42 -8.77 19.35 4.84
C TYR A 42 -8.75 20.17 6.13
N ALA A 43 -9.04 21.47 6.10
CA ALA A 43 -8.95 22.33 7.27
C ALA A 43 -10.21 22.36 8.19
N THR A 44 -11.32 21.70 7.80
CA THR A 44 -12.63 21.89 8.50
C THR A 44 -13.21 20.64 9.17
N SER A 45 -12.54 19.49 9.14
CA SER A 45 -13.14 18.26 9.71
C SER A 45 -12.83 18.11 11.20
N GLY A 46 -13.50 18.93 12.02
CA GLY A 46 -13.55 18.83 13.47
C GLY A 46 -14.37 17.63 13.97
N THR A 47 -13.78 16.96 14.95
CA THR A 47 -14.30 16.15 16.06
C THR A 47 -15.82 15.93 16.13
N SER A 48 -16.23 14.66 16.11
CA SER A 48 -17.50 14.22 16.71
C SER A 48 -17.21 13.23 17.85
N THR A 49 -17.50 13.68 19.07
CA THR A 49 -17.61 12.83 20.26
C THR A 49 -19.00 12.22 20.24
N GLY A 50 -19.07 10.90 20.12
CA GLY A 50 -20.32 10.15 20.17
C GLY A 50 -20.07 8.76 20.73
N GLY A 51 -20.14 8.63 22.05
CA GLY A 51 -20.30 7.33 22.68
C GLY A 51 -21.68 6.79 22.31
N VAL A 52 -21.71 5.65 21.63
CA VAL A 52 -22.95 4.97 21.26
C VAL A 52 -22.86 3.55 21.78
N ALA A 53 -23.91 3.15 22.50
CA ALA A 53 -24.11 1.81 23.04
C ALA A 53 -23.91 0.76 21.94
N ALA A 54 -23.28 -0.36 22.31
CA ALA A 54 -23.02 -1.49 21.43
C ALA A 54 -24.34 -2.01 20.84
N SER A 55 -24.64 -1.58 19.62
CA SER A 55 -25.65 -2.19 18.77
C SER A 55 -25.14 -3.56 18.34
N ASP A 56 -26.02 -4.56 18.37
CA ASP A 56 -25.82 -5.93 17.87
C ASP A 56 -25.75 -5.95 16.32
N GLU A 57 -24.97 -5.04 15.74
CA GLU A 57 -24.75 -4.92 14.31
C GLU A 57 -23.64 -5.87 13.91
N LEU A 58 -23.96 -6.77 12.99
CA LEU A 58 -23.00 -7.65 12.33
C LEU A 58 -21.91 -6.79 11.68
N GLN A 59 -20.73 -6.82 12.27
CA GLN A 59 -19.58 -6.11 11.72
C GLN A 59 -19.09 -6.87 10.50
N GLN A 60 -19.17 -6.21 9.34
CA GLN A 60 -18.59 -6.73 8.11
C GLN A 60 -17.13 -6.34 8.04
N ARG A 61 -16.30 -7.31 7.69
CA ARG A 61 -14.86 -7.16 7.49
C ARG A 61 -14.45 -7.85 6.21
N GLU A 62 -13.38 -7.37 5.61
CA GLU A 62 -12.69 -8.07 4.54
C GLU A 62 -11.48 -8.78 5.16
N GLY A 63 -11.49 -10.10 5.10
CA GLY A 63 -10.42 -10.95 5.64
C GLY A 63 -9.51 -11.44 4.54
N PHE A 64 -8.22 -11.55 4.83
CA PHE A 64 -7.21 -12.11 3.94
C PHE A 64 -6.11 -12.79 4.76
N PHE A 65 -5.27 -13.55 4.06
CA PHE A 65 -4.18 -14.28 4.69
C PHE A 65 -2.82 -13.71 4.29
N ILE A 66 -1.89 -13.78 5.25
CA ILE A 66 -0.46 -13.58 5.04
C ILE A 66 0.26 -14.69 5.79
N GLY A 67 0.81 -15.65 5.05
CA GLY A 67 1.20 -16.94 5.55
C GLY A 67 0.07 -17.62 6.31
N HIS A 68 0.30 -17.90 7.58
CA HIS A 68 -0.70 -18.51 8.46
C HIS A 68 -1.58 -17.50 9.21
N LEU A 69 -1.31 -16.19 9.10
CA LEU A 69 -2.05 -15.16 9.83
C LEU A 69 -3.33 -14.77 9.12
N GLY A 70 -4.45 -14.85 9.85
CA GLY A 70 -5.73 -14.29 9.44
C GLY A 70 -5.82 -12.82 9.84
N LEU A 71 -5.77 -11.94 8.84
CA LEU A 71 -5.88 -10.50 9.02
C LEU A 71 -7.21 -10.03 8.45
N MET A 72 -7.72 -8.92 8.97
CA MET A 72 -8.92 -8.32 8.41
C MET A 72 -8.92 -6.81 8.55
N ILE A 73 -9.65 -6.17 7.64
CA ILE A 73 -9.79 -4.72 7.55
C ILE A 73 -11.25 -4.37 7.40
N ARG A 74 -11.58 -3.09 7.60
CA ARG A 74 -12.88 -2.58 7.18
C ARG A 74 -12.94 -2.57 5.66
N TYR A 75 -14.14 -2.76 5.12
CA TYR A 75 -14.31 -2.80 3.67
C TYR A 75 -13.89 -1.47 3.02
N GLU A 76 -14.13 -0.35 3.70
CA GLU A 76 -13.69 0.97 3.24
C GLU A 76 -12.18 1.23 3.36
N ASP A 77 -11.40 0.34 3.98
CA ASP A 77 -9.95 0.52 4.03
C ASP A 77 -9.25 -0.17 2.83
N GLY A 78 -9.93 -1.07 2.12
CA GLY A 78 -9.47 -1.66 0.86
C GLY A 78 -9.98 -0.87 -0.34
N SER A 79 -9.10 -0.53 -1.27
CA SER A 79 -9.46 0.30 -2.44
C SER A 79 -9.36 -0.42 -3.78
N GLU A 80 -8.45 -1.38 -3.91
CA GLU A 80 -8.27 -2.13 -5.15
C GLU A 80 -7.71 -3.54 -4.88
N LEU A 81 -8.12 -4.51 -5.67
CA LEU A 81 -7.55 -5.86 -5.70
C LEU A 81 -7.12 -6.20 -7.12
N SER A 82 -5.85 -6.49 -7.33
CA SER A 82 -5.30 -6.81 -8.65
C SER A 82 -4.19 -7.86 -8.59
N ASP A 83 -3.83 -8.38 -9.75
CA ASP A 83 -2.60 -9.17 -9.90
C ASP A 83 -1.39 -8.24 -9.68
N MET A 84 -0.27 -8.78 -9.20
CA MET A 84 0.95 -8.00 -8.99
C MET A 84 1.42 -7.34 -10.31
N PRO A 85 1.39 -6.00 -10.41
CA PRO A 85 1.90 -5.29 -11.57
C PRO A 85 3.44 -5.25 -11.56
N ALA A 86 4.03 -4.66 -12.60
CA ALA A 86 5.47 -4.41 -12.62
C ALA A 86 5.87 -3.48 -11.47
N THR A 87 6.82 -3.92 -10.64
CA THR A 87 7.35 -3.17 -9.51
C THR A 87 8.80 -2.72 -9.78
N TYR A 88 9.13 -1.54 -9.29
CA TYR A 88 10.45 -0.94 -9.39
C TYR A 88 11.08 -0.89 -8.00
N ARG A 89 12.09 -1.73 -7.77
CA ARG A 89 12.84 -1.80 -6.50
C ARG A 89 13.65 -0.52 -6.29
N LEU A 90 13.68 -0.05 -5.04
CA LEU A 90 14.62 1.00 -4.62
C LEU A 90 15.95 0.38 -4.17
N PRO A 91 17.11 0.96 -4.52
CA PRO A 91 18.40 0.50 -4.01
C PRO A 91 18.47 0.56 -2.49
N ASN A 92 19.10 -0.45 -1.87
CA ASN A 92 19.29 -0.58 -0.42
C ASN A 92 17.99 -0.61 0.40
N ALA A 93 16.83 -0.74 -0.24
CA ALA A 93 15.59 -0.91 0.48
C ALA A 93 15.51 -2.32 1.08
N PRO A 94 14.83 -2.48 2.22
CA PRO A 94 14.67 -3.78 2.86
C PRO A 94 13.80 -4.71 2.01
N ASP A 95 13.98 -6.02 2.16
CA ASP A 95 13.31 -7.02 1.32
C ASP A 95 11.78 -7.02 1.46
N TRP A 96 11.26 -6.61 2.62
CA TRP A 96 9.82 -6.44 2.86
C TRP A 96 9.23 -5.24 2.10
N PHE A 97 10.06 -4.35 1.54
CA PHE A 97 9.63 -3.34 0.58
C PHE A 97 9.92 -3.82 -0.84
N ILE A 98 8.88 -4.31 -1.51
CA ILE A 98 8.99 -4.85 -2.88
C ILE A 98 9.41 -3.74 -3.86
N GLY A 99 8.94 -2.52 -3.64
CA GLY A 99 9.25 -1.37 -4.48
C GLY A 99 8.05 -0.46 -4.69
N ILE A 100 8.07 0.24 -5.83
CA ILE A 100 7.00 1.15 -6.24
C ILE A 100 6.34 0.58 -7.50
N THR A 101 5.02 0.60 -7.58
CA THR A 101 4.26 0.26 -8.79
C THR A 101 3.48 1.47 -9.29
N ASN A 102 3.09 1.47 -10.56
CA ASN A 102 2.15 2.44 -11.11
C ASN A 102 0.76 1.78 -11.21
N LEU A 103 -0.19 2.26 -10.40
CA LEU A 103 -1.60 1.89 -10.48
C LEU A 103 -2.40 3.10 -10.94
N HIS A 104 -3.03 2.97 -12.11
CA HIS A 104 -3.89 4.01 -12.68
C HIS A 104 -3.22 5.40 -12.79
N GLY A 105 -1.91 5.46 -13.01
CA GLY A 105 -1.14 6.70 -13.09
C GLY A 105 -0.57 7.18 -11.76
N LEU A 106 -0.91 6.52 -10.65
CA LEU A 106 -0.43 6.83 -9.30
C LEU A 106 0.71 5.88 -8.91
N LEU A 107 1.75 6.44 -8.30
CA LEU A 107 2.83 5.65 -7.74
C LEU A 107 2.42 5.13 -6.38
N VAL A 108 2.34 3.81 -6.24
CA VAL A 108 1.90 3.13 -5.02
C VAL A 108 3.08 2.32 -4.46
N PRO A 109 3.48 2.53 -3.19
CA PRO A 109 4.47 1.68 -2.54
C PRO A 109 3.90 0.28 -2.31
N VAL A 110 4.71 -0.75 -2.50
CA VAL A 110 4.30 -2.15 -2.36
C VAL A 110 5.13 -2.84 -1.26
N PHE A 111 4.43 -3.44 -0.31
CA PHE A 111 4.99 -4.13 0.84
C PHE A 111 4.66 -5.62 0.83
N ASP A 112 5.64 -6.43 1.23
CA ASP A 112 5.47 -7.84 1.54
C ASP A 112 5.43 -8.01 3.06
N LEU A 113 4.21 -8.16 3.61
CA LEU A 113 4.06 -8.33 5.04
C LEU A 113 4.45 -9.74 5.52
N ALA A 114 4.54 -10.74 4.65
CA ALA A 114 5.04 -12.04 5.05
C ALA A 114 6.52 -11.91 5.42
N ILE A 115 7.32 -11.29 4.54
CA ILE A 115 8.74 -11.00 4.83
C ILE A 115 8.87 -10.09 6.05
N TYR A 116 8.05 -9.04 6.14
CA TYR A 116 8.06 -8.10 7.27
C TYR A 116 7.86 -8.80 8.63
N LEU A 117 7.00 -9.81 8.67
CA LEU A 117 6.64 -10.55 9.87
C LEU A 117 7.49 -11.82 10.06
N GLY A 118 8.45 -12.09 9.17
CA GLY A 118 9.26 -13.32 9.20
C GLY A 118 8.45 -14.59 8.91
N LEU A 119 7.45 -14.49 8.05
CA LEU A 119 6.55 -15.56 7.65
C LEU A 119 6.82 -16.03 6.22
N GLU A 120 6.38 -17.25 5.93
CA GLU A 120 6.33 -17.77 4.57
C GLU A 120 4.92 -17.63 4.00
N HIS A 121 4.82 -17.22 2.73
CA HIS A 121 3.58 -17.23 1.97
C HIS A 121 3.01 -18.64 1.80
N GLN A 122 1.68 -18.75 1.66
CA GLN A 122 1.01 -20.03 1.44
C GLN A 122 1.37 -20.64 0.08
N GLN A 123 1.76 -21.91 0.07
CA GLN A 123 2.03 -22.63 -1.17
C GLN A 123 0.75 -22.91 -1.96
N GLY A 124 0.79 -22.69 -3.27
CA GLY A 124 -0.31 -22.98 -4.19
C GLY A 124 -1.42 -21.92 -4.26
N ALA A 125 -1.40 -20.90 -3.40
CA ALA A 125 -2.24 -19.73 -3.56
C ALA A 125 -1.63 -18.77 -4.59
N LYS A 126 -2.46 -18.16 -5.45
CA LYS A 126 -2.01 -17.08 -6.33
C LYS A 126 -1.87 -15.80 -5.49
N PRO A 127 -0.67 -15.21 -5.34
CA PRO A 127 -0.53 -13.97 -4.60
C PRO A 127 -1.29 -12.84 -5.29
N MET A 128 -1.91 -11.97 -4.50
CA MET A 128 -2.67 -10.81 -4.99
C MET A 128 -2.11 -9.54 -4.37
N LEU A 129 -2.24 -8.43 -5.10
CA LEU A 129 -1.98 -7.10 -4.56
C LEU A 129 -3.29 -6.52 -4.03
N LEU A 130 -3.37 -6.34 -2.72
CA LEU A 130 -4.45 -5.62 -2.07
C LEU A 130 -3.99 -4.19 -1.77
N VAL A 131 -4.63 -3.20 -2.36
CA VAL A 131 -4.35 -1.79 -2.08
C VAL A 131 -5.15 -1.36 -0.86
N LEU A 132 -4.43 -0.94 0.17
CA LEU A 132 -4.95 -0.41 1.42
C LEU A 132 -4.87 1.11 1.42
N GLY A 133 -5.87 1.76 2.01
CA GLY A 133 -5.98 3.21 2.04
C GLY A 133 -6.34 3.81 0.69
N HIS A 134 -6.27 5.15 0.62
CA HIS A 134 -6.73 5.92 -0.52
C HIS A 134 -5.81 7.12 -0.79
N GLY A 135 -5.72 7.51 -2.06
CA GLY A 135 -5.00 8.71 -2.47
C GLY A 135 -3.52 8.65 -2.13
N ALA A 136 -3.00 9.69 -1.48
CA ALA A 136 -1.57 9.80 -1.16
C ALA A 136 -1.10 8.83 -0.08
N ASP A 137 -2.03 8.32 0.75
CA ASP A 137 -1.72 7.39 1.84
C ASP A 137 -1.89 5.92 1.41
N ALA A 138 -2.21 5.67 0.14
CA ALA A 138 -2.45 4.32 -0.36
C ALA A 138 -1.16 3.51 -0.47
N ALA A 139 -1.23 2.23 -0.12
CA ALA A 139 -0.14 1.28 -0.24
C ALA A 139 -0.64 -0.09 -0.67
N GLY A 140 0.12 -0.75 -1.54
CA GLY A 140 -0.11 -2.13 -1.93
C GLY A 140 0.48 -3.10 -0.91
N VAL A 141 -0.29 -4.11 -0.53
CA VAL A 141 0.15 -5.22 0.31
C VAL A 141 0.00 -6.52 -0.46
N LEU A 142 1.06 -7.31 -0.52
CA LEU A 142 1.02 -8.66 -1.07
C LEU A 142 0.29 -9.60 -0.10
N ILE A 143 -0.77 -10.25 -0.57
CA ILE A 143 -1.60 -11.17 0.22
C ILE A 143 -1.66 -12.57 -0.42
N ASP A 144 -1.97 -13.56 0.41
CA ASP A 144 -2.18 -14.94 -0.03
C ASP A 144 -3.60 -15.15 -0.54
N GLY A 145 -3.73 -15.18 -1.87
CA GLY A 145 -5.00 -15.47 -2.52
C GLY A 145 -6.00 -14.33 -2.47
N LEU A 146 -7.26 -14.69 -2.68
CA LEU A 146 -8.37 -13.73 -2.71
C LEU A 146 -8.85 -13.43 -1.28
N PRO A 147 -9.19 -12.16 -1.00
CA PRO A 147 -9.85 -11.81 0.24
C PRO A 147 -11.27 -12.40 0.29
N MET A 148 -11.81 -12.50 1.51
CA MET A 148 -13.13 -13.03 1.79
C MET A 148 -13.93 -12.09 2.67
N ARG A 149 -15.24 -12.04 2.44
CA ARG A 149 -16.13 -11.27 3.30
C ARG A 149 -16.43 -12.05 4.57
N LEU A 150 -16.07 -11.46 5.70
CA LEU A 150 -16.32 -11.98 7.03
C LEU A 150 -17.43 -11.17 7.72
N ARG A 151 -18.16 -11.84 8.62
CA ARG A 151 -19.20 -11.24 9.44
C ARG A 151 -18.98 -11.69 10.87
N PHE A 152 -18.88 -10.72 11.77
CA PHE A 152 -18.68 -10.97 13.19
C PHE A 152 -19.77 -10.34 14.01
N LYS A 153 -20.12 -11.00 15.11
CA LYS A 153 -20.91 -10.45 16.20
C LYS A 153 -19.95 -10.01 17.32
N PRO A 154 -20.37 -9.08 18.19
CA PRO A 154 -19.57 -8.70 19.36
C PRO A 154 -19.14 -9.88 20.24
N GLY A 155 -19.93 -10.96 20.29
CA GLY A 155 -19.61 -12.18 21.03
C GLY A 155 -18.52 -13.07 20.40
N ASP A 156 -18.12 -12.83 19.15
CA ASP A 156 -17.05 -13.60 18.48
C ASP A 156 -15.64 -13.08 18.84
N ARG A 157 -15.56 -12.05 19.69
CA ARG A 157 -14.29 -11.49 20.15
C ARG A 157 -13.50 -12.55 20.92
N ALA A 158 -12.23 -12.69 20.55
CA ALA A 158 -11.29 -13.55 21.22
C ALA A 158 -10.47 -12.71 22.21
N GLU A 159 -10.51 -13.08 23.49
CA GLU A 159 -9.64 -12.48 24.50
C GLU A 159 -8.32 -13.27 24.60
N GLY A 160 -7.19 -12.55 24.63
CA GLY A 160 -5.87 -13.15 24.84
C GLY A 160 -5.32 -13.96 23.66
N ALA A 161 -5.87 -13.78 22.46
CA ALA A 161 -5.30 -14.40 21.27
C ALA A 161 -3.90 -13.84 20.98
N PRO A 162 -2.92 -14.69 20.62
CA PRO A 162 -1.56 -14.24 20.35
C PRO A 162 -1.54 -13.34 19.11
N VAL A 163 -1.00 -12.13 19.28
CA VAL A 163 -0.74 -11.17 18.20
C VAL A 163 0.78 -11.03 18.07
N PRO A 164 1.36 -11.07 16.87
CA PRO A 164 2.78 -10.79 16.68
C PRO A 164 3.12 -9.40 17.22
N THR A 165 4.21 -9.28 17.98
CA THR A 165 4.59 -8.01 18.65
C THR A 165 4.71 -6.83 17.68
N VAL A 166 5.12 -7.10 16.44
CA VAL A 166 5.20 -6.10 15.37
C VAL A 166 3.82 -5.52 15.01
N LEU A 167 2.74 -6.28 15.15
CA LEU A 167 1.37 -5.86 14.80
C LEU A 167 0.54 -5.40 16.01
N GLU A 168 1.02 -5.54 17.25
CA GLU A 168 0.24 -5.21 18.46
C GLU A 168 -0.39 -3.81 18.41
N ALA A 169 0.38 -2.80 17.99
CA ALA A 169 -0.11 -1.43 17.86
C ALA A 169 -1.13 -1.25 16.71
N CYS A 170 -1.06 -2.11 15.69
CA CYS A 170 -1.91 -2.06 14.52
C CYS A 170 -3.22 -2.83 14.71
N VAL A 171 -3.30 -3.75 15.69
CA VAL A 171 -4.50 -4.57 15.92
C VAL A 171 -5.45 -3.86 16.88
N HIS A 172 -6.64 -3.54 16.39
CA HIS A 172 -7.71 -2.99 17.22
C HIS A 172 -8.31 -4.06 18.14
N GLN A 173 -8.64 -5.23 17.59
CA GLN A 173 -9.29 -6.35 18.30
C GLN A 173 -8.99 -7.68 17.61
N THR A 174 -9.17 -8.79 18.33
CA THR A 174 -9.07 -10.16 17.79
C THR A 174 -10.40 -10.90 17.88
N TYR A 175 -10.66 -11.78 16.93
CA TYR A 175 -11.89 -12.56 16.84
C TYR A 175 -11.56 -14.03 16.57
N TRP A 176 -12.37 -14.95 17.10
CA TRP A 176 -12.25 -16.37 16.83
C TRP A 176 -13.40 -16.82 15.94
N ALA A 177 -13.09 -17.28 14.73
CA ALA A 177 -14.09 -17.81 13.80
C ALA A 177 -13.48 -18.85 12.86
N ALA A 178 -14.27 -19.88 12.54
CA ALA A 178 -13.86 -20.98 11.66
C ALA A 178 -12.52 -21.63 12.10
N GLU A 179 -12.39 -21.90 13.40
CA GLU A 179 -11.19 -22.51 14.02
C GLU A 179 -9.89 -21.70 13.83
N ARG A 180 -10.01 -20.38 13.66
CA ARG A 180 -8.87 -19.49 13.46
C ARG A 180 -9.05 -18.15 14.18
N THR A 181 -7.92 -17.55 14.52
CA THR A 181 -7.85 -16.17 15.00
C THR A 181 -7.80 -15.20 13.82
N TRP A 182 -8.65 -14.17 13.88
CA TRP A 182 -8.68 -13.04 12.96
C TRP A 182 -8.30 -11.75 13.69
N MET A 183 -7.37 -10.99 13.13
CA MET A 183 -6.87 -9.74 13.72
C MET A 183 -7.43 -8.53 12.95
N ASP A 184 -8.23 -7.70 13.65
CA ASP A 184 -8.83 -6.48 13.11
C ASP A 184 -7.78 -5.37 13.01
N LEU A 185 -7.29 -5.10 11.80
CA LEU A 185 -6.23 -4.15 11.55
C LEU A 185 -6.75 -2.72 11.45
N GLN A 186 -6.04 -1.82 12.11
CA GLN A 186 -6.11 -0.38 11.91
C GLN A 186 -5.20 -0.01 10.75
N VAL A 187 -5.74 0.01 9.54
CA VAL A 187 -4.98 0.28 8.32
C VAL A 187 -4.14 1.58 8.41
N PRO A 188 -4.66 2.72 8.88
CA PRO A 188 -3.85 3.94 8.99
C PRO A 188 -2.61 3.76 9.88
N VAL A 189 -2.74 3.02 10.98
CA VAL A 189 -1.65 2.77 11.93
C VAL A 189 -0.60 1.83 11.32
N LEU A 190 -1.04 0.80 10.61
CA LEU A 190 -0.15 -0.11 9.88
C LEU A 190 0.66 0.65 8.81
N LEU A 191 -0.02 1.45 7.97
CA LEU A 191 0.65 2.16 6.89
C LEU A 191 1.63 3.23 7.40
N SER A 192 1.26 3.97 8.46
CA SER A 192 2.17 4.90 9.13
C SER A 192 3.42 4.18 9.65
N LYS A 193 3.24 3.03 10.33
CA LYS A 193 4.36 2.25 10.87
C LYS A 193 5.32 1.76 9.78
N LEU A 194 4.80 1.23 8.67
CA LEU A 194 5.62 0.79 7.55
C LEU A 194 6.37 1.96 6.90
N SER A 195 5.73 3.12 6.78
CA SER A 195 6.35 4.33 6.25
C SER A 195 7.52 4.80 7.13
N ASP A 196 7.31 4.86 8.45
CA ASP A 196 8.32 5.28 9.41
C ASP A 196 9.53 4.33 9.41
N GLU A 197 9.29 3.01 9.35
CA GLU A 197 10.37 2.02 9.31
C GLU A 197 11.13 2.02 7.98
N LEU A 198 10.44 2.27 6.86
CA LEU A 198 11.10 2.41 5.57
C LEU A 198 12.01 3.65 5.55
N ALA A 199 11.52 4.77 6.09
CA ALA A 199 12.29 6.00 6.22
C ALA A 199 13.53 5.81 7.13
N ALA A 200 13.40 5.06 8.22
CA ALA A 200 14.51 4.75 9.11
C ALA A 200 15.57 3.82 8.49
N THR A 201 15.20 2.98 7.52
CA THR A 201 16.13 2.04 6.86
C THR A 201 17.03 2.74 5.83
N GLY A 202 16.63 3.90 5.32
CA GLY A 202 17.41 4.69 4.35
C GLY A 202 18.37 5.72 4.95
N ALA A 203 18.40 5.87 6.28
CA ALA A 203 19.26 6.79 7.02
C ALA A 203 20.54 6.09 7.52
#